data_AF-A0A7Y2JCV5-F1
#
_entry.id   AF-A0A7Y2JCV5-F1
#
_cell.length_a   1.000
_cell.length_b   1.000
_cell.length_c   1.000
_cell.angle_alpha   90.00
_cell.angle_beta   90.00
_cell.angle_gamma   90.00
#
_symmetry.space_group_name_H-M   'P 1'
#
loop_
_entity.id
_entity.type
_entity.pdbx_description
1 polymer ?
#
loop_
_entity_poly.entity_id
_entity_poly.type
_entity_poly.pdbx_seq_one_letter_code
_entity_poly.pdbx_strand_id
1 'polypeptide(L)'
;LGPVSFGQKQEAIFLGREFGRHQDYSESTARDIDNEVKEIVLSCYDRAKKLLKANIHVLHKVANTLLEKEVVDGAEIKKIIEDLVAPPGGESPTAEAGSPA
;
A
#
# COMPACT_ATOMS: atom_id res chain seq x y z
N LEU A 1 6.21 2.27 19.72
CA LEU A 1 5.19 1.42 20.40
C LEU A 1 5.47 -0.03 20.03
N GLY A 2 5.73 -0.90 21.01
CA GLY A 2 6.01 -2.34 20.80
C GLY A 2 4.74 -3.12 20.44
N PRO A 3 4.85 -4.44 20.18
CA PRO A 3 3.74 -5.23 19.65
C PRO A 3 2.69 -5.48 20.73
N VAL A 4 1.68 -4.62 20.78
CA VAL A 4 0.48 -4.82 21.62
C VAL A 4 -0.71 -4.99 20.69
N SER A 5 -1.37 -6.12 20.80
CA SER A 5 -2.50 -6.50 19.94
C SER A 5 -3.77 -5.80 20.45
N PHE A 6 -4.11 -4.65 19.88
CA PHE A 6 -5.30 -3.86 20.24
C PHE A 6 -6.53 -4.25 19.41
N GLY A 7 -7.08 -5.44 19.67
CA GLY A 7 -8.31 -5.86 19.03
C GLY A 7 -8.75 -7.25 19.50
N GLN A 8 -9.52 -7.32 20.58
CA GLN A 8 -10.27 -8.55 20.88
C GLN A 8 -11.58 -8.54 20.08
N LYS A 9 -11.75 -9.61 19.30
CA LYS A 9 -12.93 -9.95 18.50
C LYS A 9 -14.20 -9.78 19.32
N GLN A 10 -15.22 -9.21 18.67
CA GLN A 10 -16.59 -9.12 19.19
C GLN A 10 -17.14 -10.53 19.40
N GLU A 11 -17.18 -10.98 20.66
CA GLU A 11 -17.99 -12.12 21.09
C GLU A 11 -19.33 -11.58 21.60
N ALA A 12 -20.44 -12.21 21.19
CA ALA A 12 -21.79 -11.76 21.51
C ALA A 12 -22.11 -12.00 22.99
N ILE A 13 -22.13 -10.93 23.80
CA ILE A 13 -22.45 -10.98 25.23
C ILE A 13 -23.96 -10.78 25.41
N PHE A 14 -24.69 -11.88 25.60
CA PHE A 14 -26.09 -11.90 26.02
C PHE A 14 -26.17 -12.01 27.56
N LEU A 15 -27.19 -11.39 28.16
CA LEU A 15 -27.61 -11.44 29.58
C LEU A 15 -26.93 -10.48 30.57
N GLY A 16 -27.45 -9.25 30.60
CA GLY A 16 -27.96 -8.63 31.82
C GLY A 16 -27.06 -8.67 33.07
N ARG A 17 -25.96 -7.92 33.05
CA ARG A 17 -25.42 -7.15 34.18
C ARG A 17 -24.33 -6.22 33.67
N GLU A 18 -24.52 -4.94 34.01
CA GLU A 18 -23.48 -3.90 34.06
C GLU A 18 -22.83 -3.51 32.72
N PHE A 19 -23.36 -2.40 32.20
CA PHE A 19 -22.72 -1.54 31.20
C PHE A 19 -21.35 -1.08 31.70
N GLY A 20 -20.32 -1.82 31.33
CA GLY A 20 -18.92 -1.50 31.62
C GLY A 20 -18.02 -1.74 30.42
N ARG A 21 -18.48 -1.43 29.20
CA ARG A 21 -17.57 -1.30 28.05
C ARG A 21 -16.82 0.02 28.21
N HIS A 22 -15.98 0.12 29.23
CA HIS A 22 -15.00 1.18 29.31
C HIS A 22 -14.01 0.89 28.19
N GLN A 23 -13.91 1.84 27.26
CA GLN A 23 -12.76 1.90 26.39
C GLN A 23 -11.55 2.10 27.31
N ASP A 24 -10.83 1.03 27.63
CA ASP A 24 -9.64 1.07 28.49
C ASP A 24 -8.45 1.68 27.74
N TYR A 25 -8.63 2.87 27.17
CA TYR A 25 -7.55 3.69 26.65
C TYR A 25 -7.73 5.13 27.12
N SER A 26 -6.67 5.66 27.72
CA SER A 26 -6.61 7.06 28.11
C SER A 26 -6.69 7.96 26.86
N GLU A 27 -7.31 9.13 26.97
CA GLU A 27 -7.37 10.13 25.88
C GLU A 27 -5.97 10.46 25.34
N SER A 28 -4.95 10.47 26.22
CA SER A 28 -3.54 10.59 25.83
C SER A 28 -3.06 9.45 24.94
N THR A 29 -3.36 8.19 25.28
CA THR A 29 -2.95 7.04 24.48
C THR A 29 -3.64 7.02 23.12
N ALA A 30 -4.94 7.37 23.07
CA ALA A 30 -5.66 7.49 21.80
C ALA A 30 -5.03 8.57 20.91
N ARG A 31 -4.69 9.73 21.49
CA ARG A 31 -4.01 10.81 20.77
C ARG A 31 -2.64 10.40 20.25
N ASP A 32 -1.87 9.63 21.03
CA ASP A 32 -0.56 9.13 20.61
C ASP A 32 -0.69 8.15 19.43
N ILE A 33 -1.71 7.28 19.44
CA ILE A 33 -2.01 6.37 18.32
C ILE A 33 -2.36 7.16 17.06
N ASP A 34 -3.25 8.15 17.16
CA ASP A 34 -3.65 8.96 16.00
C ASP A 34 -2.47 9.72 15.40
N ASN A 35 -1.57 10.25 16.24
CA ASN A 35 -0.34 10.89 15.80
C ASN A 35 0.57 9.93 15.04
N GLU A 36 0.81 8.72 15.58
CA GLU A 36 1.66 7.72 14.93
C GLU A 36 1.08 7.27 13.58
N VAL A 37 -0.23 7.03 13.52
CA VAL A 37 -0.92 6.68 12.27
C VAL A 37 -0.77 7.80 11.24
N LYS A 38 -0.94 9.06 11.66
CA LYS A 38 -0.77 10.22 10.79
C LYS A 38 0.66 10.30 10.24
N GLU A 39 1.68 10.14 11.09
CA GLU A 39 3.08 10.17 10.67
C GLU A 39 3.40 9.06 9.65
N ILE A 40 2.90 7.84 9.88
CA ILE A 40 3.06 6.71 8.94
C ILE A 40 2.44 7.05 7.58
N VAL A 41 1.22 7.59 7.56
CA VAL A 41 0.50 7.94 6.33
C VAL A 41 1.23 9.05 5.57
N LEU A 42 1.66 10.11 6.27
CA LEU A 42 2.39 11.23 5.65
C LEU A 42 3.73 10.78 5.09
N SER A 43 4.49 9.96 5.82
CA SER A 43 5.75 9.39 5.37
C SER A 43 5.57 8.53 4.11
N CYS A 44 4.56 7.66 4.09
CA CYS A 44 4.23 6.85 2.92
C CYS A 44 3.84 7.71 1.71
N TYR A 45 3.03 8.75 1.93
CA TYR A 45 2.63 9.69 0.89
C TYR A 45 3.83 10.41 0.29
N ASP A 46 4.71 10.96 1.12
CA ASP A 46 5.90 11.67 0.65
C ASP A 46 6.87 10.74 -0.09
N ARG A 47 7.01 9.50 0.37
CA ARG A 47 7.81 8.48 -0.33
C ARG A 47 7.22 8.19 -1.70
N ALA A 48 5.91 7.96 -1.80
CA ALA A 48 5.24 7.71 -3.07
C ALA A 48 5.38 8.91 -4.02
N LYS A 49 5.16 10.13 -3.52
CA LYS A 49 5.30 11.37 -4.28
C LYS A 49 6.73 11.59 -4.78
N LYS A 50 7.74 11.33 -3.96
CA LYS A 50 9.16 11.38 -4.37
C LYS A 50 9.46 10.36 -5.46
N LEU A 51 8.99 9.12 -5.31
CA LEU A 51 9.18 8.07 -6.30
C LEU A 51 8.55 8.42 -7.65
N LEU A 52 7.31 8.94 -7.64
CA LEU A 52 6.62 9.39 -8.85
C LEU A 52 7.33 10.59 -9.51
N LYS A 53 7.80 11.56 -8.71
CA LYS A 53 8.54 12.71 -9.23
C LYS A 53 9.89 12.33 -9.82
N ALA A 54 10.61 11.40 -9.19
CA ALA A 54 11.89 10.91 -9.72
C ALA A 54 11.70 10.21 -11.09
N ASN A 55 10.56 9.55 -11.29
CA ASN A 55 10.21 8.82 -12.51
C ASN A 55 9.12 9.52 -13.33
N ILE A 56 9.11 10.86 -13.33
CA ILE A 56 8.02 11.65 -13.93
C ILE A 56 7.83 11.35 -15.43
N HIS A 57 8.91 11.01 -16.13
CA HIS A 57 8.90 10.62 -17.54
C HIS A 57 8.13 9.31 -17.77
N VAL A 58 8.32 8.31 -16.91
CA VAL A 58 7.54 7.07 -16.92
C VAL A 58 6.06 7.37 -16.66
N LEU A 59 5.76 8.21 -15.67
CA LEU A 59 4.38 8.60 -15.35
C LEU A 59 3.69 9.26 -16.55
N HIS A 60 4.35 10.21 -17.21
CA HIS A 60 3.81 10.86 -18.40
C HIS A 60 3.63 9.89 -19.57
N LYS A 61 4.56 8.95 -19.77
CA LYS A 61 4.43 7.94 -20.82
C LYS A 61 3.21 7.05 -20.60
N VAL A 62 3.05 6.52 -19.38
CA VAL A 62 1.88 5.71 -19.01
C VAL A 62 0.59 6.52 -19.16
N ALA A 63 0.56 7.79 -18.72
CA ALA A 63 -0.61 8.65 -18.87
C ALA A 63 -0.99 8.87 -20.35
N ASN A 64 -0.01 9.15 -21.21
CA ASN A 64 -0.27 9.33 -22.64
C ASN A 64 -0.76 8.04 -23.29
N THR A 65 -0.16 6.89 -22.96
CA THR A 65 -0.62 5.59 -23.46
C THR A 65 -2.05 5.27 -22.99
N LEU A 66 -2.41 5.64 -21.76
CA LEU A 66 -3.77 5.48 -21.26
C LEU A 66 -4.77 6.39 -21.98
N LEU A 67 -4.37 7.61 -22.36
CA LEU A 67 -5.20 8.48 -23.19
C LEU A 67 -5.41 7.93 -24.60
N GLU A 68 -4.42 7.25 -25.17
CA GLU A 68 -4.51 6.68 -26.52
C GLU A 68 -5.32 5.37 -26.56
N LYS A 69 -5.12 4.49 -25.57
CA LYS A 69 -5.70 3.13 -25.55
C LYS A 69 -6.94 2.97 -24.67
N GLU A 70 -7.26 3.97 -23.83
CA GLU A 70 -8.30 3.96 -22.78
C GLU A 70 -8.10 2.92 -21.66
N VAL A 71 -7.44 1.79 -21.95
CA VAL A 71 -7.09 0.72 -21.02
C VAL A 71 -5.64 0.33 -21.26
N VAL A 72 -4.87 0.19 -20.17
CA VAL A 72 -3.48 -0.27 -20.21
C VAL A 72 -3.31 -1.37 -19.19
N ASP A 73 -2.85 -2.54 -19.65
CA ASP A 73 -2.61 -3.69 -18.78
C ASP A 73 -1.28 -3.58 -18.03
N GLY A 74 -1.19 -4.29 -16.89
CA GLY A 74 0.02 -4.30 -16.07
C GLY A 74 1.28 -4.78 -16.81
N ALA A 75 1.13 -5.67 -17.80
CA ALA A 75 2.25 -6.10 -18.64
C ALA A 75 2.76 -4.98 -19.56
N GLU A 76 1.88 -4.12 -20.07
CA GLU A 76 2.26 -2.96 -20.88
C GLU A 76 2.95 -1.89 -20.03
N ILE A 77 2.46 -1.65 -18.82
CA ILE A 77 3.10 -0.74 -17.87
C ILE A 77 4.52 -1.22 -17.52
N LYS A 78 4.70 -2.52 -17.27
CA LYS A 78 6.03 -3.10 -17.00
C LYS A 78 7.00 -2.86 -18.16
N LYS A 79 6.56 -3.07 -19.40
CA LYS A 79 7.37 -2.77 -20.59
C LYS A 79 7.77 -1.30 -20.66
N ILE A 80 6.82 -0.38 -20.44
CA ILE A 80 7.12 1.07 -20.40
C ILE A 80 8.15 1.41 -19.32
N ILE A 81 8.09 0.76 -18.16
CA ILE A 81 9.06 0.95 -17.09
C ILE A 81 10.43 0.39 -17.48
N GLU A 82 10.49 -0.84 -17.99
CA GLU A 82 11.73 -1.50 -18.42
C GLU A 82 12.44 -0.70 -19.52
N ASP A 83 11.70 -0.22 -20.53
CA ASP A 83 12.23 0.56 -21.65
C ASP A 83 12.84 1.91 -21.21
N LEU A 84 12.38 2.46 -20.08
CA LEU A 84 12.78 3.79 -19.60
C LEU A 84 13.75 3.76 -18.41
N VAL A 85 13.79 2.65 -17.68
CA VAL A 85 14.55 2.52 -16.41
C VAL A 85 15.69 1.49 -16.52
N ALA A 86 15.70 0.60 -17.52
CA ALA A 86 16.75 -0.41 -17.63
C ALA A 86 18.12 0.18 -18.05
N PRO A 87 19.23 -0.15 -17.35
CA PRO A 87 20.53 -0.16 -17.99
C PRO A 87 20.60 -1.28 -19.04
N PRO A 88 21.45 -1.19 -20.07
CA PRO A 88 21.58 -2.24 -21.08
C PRO A 88 22.17 -3.50 -20.42
N GLY A 89 21.32 -4.48 -20.10
CA GLY A 89 21.73 -5.80 -19.62
C GLY A 89 21.35 -6.11 -18.18
N GLY A 90 20.07 -6.40 -17.94
CA GLY A 90 19.58 -7.05 -16.73
C GLY A 90 18.39 -7.92 -17.08
N GLU A 91 18.59 -9.24 -17.03
CA GLU A 91 17.69 -10.28 -17.51
C GLU A 91 16.28 -10.15 -16.90
N SER A 92 15.27 -10.15 -17.77
CA SER A 92 13.89 -10.42 -17.39
C SER A 92 13.83 -11.81 -16.74
N PRO A 93 13.14 -12.01 -15.60
CA PRO A 93 12.87 -13.35 -15.13
C PRO A 93 11.92 -14.01 -16.15
N THR A 94 12.51 -14.89 -16.96
CA THR A 94 11.84 -15.73 -17.95
C THR A 94 10.68 -16.45 -17.28
N ALA A 95 9.48 -16.24 -17.81
CA ALA A 95 8.36 -17.11 -17.57
C ALA A 95 8.61 -18.44 -18.32
N GLU A 96 8.96 -19.50 -17.61
CA GLU A 96 8.78 -20.91 -18.02
C GLU A 96 8.33 -21.68 -16.77
N ALA A 97 7.05 -22.06 -16.66
CA ALA A 97 6.39 -23.22 -17.26
C ALA A 97 6.38 -24.44 -16.30
N GLY A 98 5.18 -24.91 -15.93
CA GLY A 98 5.05 -26.15 -15.15
C GLY A 98 3.67 -26.43 -14.53
N SER A 99 2.59 -26.38 -15.30
CA SER A 99 1.58 -27.46 -15.22
C SER A 99 1.95 -28.47 -16.31
N PRO A 100 1.69 -29.79 -16.20
CA PRO A 100 0.67 -30.45 -15.37
C PRO A 100 1.14 -31.75 -14.64
N ALA A 101 0.35 -32.19 -13.64
CA ALA A 101 0.10 -33.60 -13.32
C ALA A 101 -1.21 -33.71 -12.51
#